data_AF-N1V2N0-F1
#
_entry.id   AF-N1V2N0-F1
#
_cell.length_a   1.000
_cell.length_b   1.000
_cell.length_c   1.000
_cell.angle_alpha   90.00
_cell.angle_beta   90.00
_cell.angle_gamma   90.00
#
_symmetry.space_group_name_H-M   'P 1'
#
loop_
_entity.id
_entity.type
_entity.pdbx_description
1 polymer ?
#
loop_
_entity_poly.entity_id
_entity_poly.type
_entity_poly.pdbx_seq_one_letter_code
_entity_poly.pdbx_strand_id
1 'polypeptide(L)' 'MDYSAGIWMAGTVFLLGFAFLAGIIVLVVIALVQIARSPALDNNSRPLWVLVVLAAPLIGAIVWFASGPKPPLRS' A
#
# COMPACT_ATOMS: atom_id res chain seq x y z
N MET A 1 -3.50 2.02 -36.42
CA MET A 1 -3.44 2.04 -34.95
C MET A 1 -3.36 0.60 -34.49
N ASP A 2 -2.26 0.22 -33.84
CA ASP A 2 -1.94 -1.18 -33.56
C ASP A 2 -2.67 -1.61 -32.28
N TYR A 3 -3.87 -2.16 -32.44
CA TYR A 3 -4.72 -2.58 -31.32
C TYR A 3 -4.06 -3.62 -30.40
N SER A 4 -3.12 -4.41 -30.93
CA SER A 4 -2.33 -5.35 -30.15
C SER A 4 -1.48 -4.66 -29.08
N ALA A 5 -0.81 -3.56 -29.42
CA ALA A 5 0.00 -2.80 -28.47
C ALA A 5 -0.86 -2.25 -27.32
N GLY A 6 -2.07 -1.76 -27.62
CA GLY A 6 -3.02 -1.29 -26.61
C GLY A 6 -3.47 -2.37 -25.63
N ILE A 7 -3.72 -3.60 -26.11
CA ILE A 7 -4.12 -4.73 -25.27
C ILE A 7 -2.98 -5.15 -24.34
N TRP A 8 -1.74 -5.23 -24.85
CA TRP A 8 -0.58 -5.58 -24.03
C TRP A 8 -0.32 -4.54 -22.94
N MET A 9 -0.39 -3.25 -23.27
CA MET A 9 -0.19 -2.18 -22.30
C MET A 9 -1.26 -2.19 -21.20
N ALA A 10 -2.53 -2.35 -21.57
CA ALA A 10 -3.62 -2.43 -20.61
C ALA A 10 -3.48 -3.63 -19.66
N GLY A 11 -3.11 -4.81 -20.22
CA GLY A 11 -2.86 -6.01 -19.43
C GLY A 11 -1.71 -5.82 -18.43
N THR A 12 -0.60 -5.24 -18.85
CA THR A 12 0.55 -4.99 -17.97
C THR A 12 0.20 -4.04 -16.83
N VAL A 13 -0.47 -2.92 -17.11
CA VAL A 13 -0.88 -1.95 -16.07
C VAL A 13 -1.85 -2.59 -15.08
N PHE A 14 -2.80 -3.39 -15.57
CA PHE A 14 -3.73 -4.12 -14.71
C PHE A 14 -3.01 -5.10 -13.79
N LEU A 15 -2.09 -5.91 -14.32
CA LEU A 15 -1.32 -6.88 -13.53
C LEU A 15 -0.44 -6.19 -12.47
N LEU A 16 0.20 -5.07 -12.82
CA LEU A 16 1.00 -4.30 -11.88
C LEU A 16 0.13 -3.71 -10.76
N GLY A 17 -1.02 -3.12 -11.10
CA GLY A 17 -1.95 -2.59 -10.11
C GLY A 17 -2.50 -3.68 -9.18
N PHE A 18 -2.85 -4.84 -9.74
CA PHE A 18 -3.32 -5.99 -8.98
C PHE A 18 -2.25 -6.55 -8.04
N ALA A 19 -1.03 -6.76 -8.54
CA ALA A 19 0.09 -7.26 -7.73
C ALA A 19 0.44 -6.29 -6.60
N PHE A 20 0.41 -4.98 -6.87
CA PHE A 20 0.62 -3.96 -5.86
C PHE A 20 -0.44 -4.00 -4.75
N LEU A 21 -1.72 -4.04 -5.12
CA LEU A 21 -2.82 -4.14 -4.16
C LEU A 21 -2.74 -5.42 -3.32
N ALA A 22 -2.47 -6.56 -3.97
CA ALA A 22 -2.28 -7.83 -3.30
C ALA A 22 -1.11 -7.79 -2.31
N GLY A 23 0.01 -7.15 -2.68
CA GLY A 23 1.16 -6.94 -1.81
C GLY A 23 0.81 -6.16 -0.53
N ILE A 24 0.05 -5.07 -0.66
CA ILE A 24 -0.42 -4.29 0.50
C ILE A 24 -1.28 -5.16 1.42
N ILE A 25 -2.22 -5.91 0.87
CA ILE A 25 -3.10 -6.80 1.64
C ILE A 25 -2.29 -7.85 2.40
N VAL A 26 -1.32 -8.49 1.74
CA VAL A 26 -0.45 -9.50 2.36
C VAL A 26 0.34 -8.89 3.52
N LEU A 27 0.91 -7.69 3.35
CA LEU A 27 1.63 -7.00 4.43
C LEU A 27 0.73 -6.70 5.63
N VAL A 28 -0.49 -6.23 5.39
CA VAL A 28 -1.49 -6.01 6.45
C VAL A 28 -1.80 -7.33 7.17
N VAL A 29 -2.07 -8.41 6.45
CA VAL A 29 -2.37 -9.72 7.05
C VAL A 29 -1.18 -10.23 7.86
N ILE A 30 0.05 -10.14 7.35
CA ILE A 30 1.27 -10.53 8.08
C ILE A 30 1.39 -9.74 9.38
N ALA A 31 1.19 -8.42 9.33
CA ALA A 31 1.26 -7.56 10.51
C ALA A 31 0.17 -7.93 11.54
N LEU A 32 -1.07 -8.21 11.10
CA LEU A 32 -2.14 -8.68 11.97
C LEU A 32 -1.81 -10.02 12.63
N VAL A 33 -1.27 -10.98 11.86
CA VAL A 33 -0.84 -12.28 12.38
C VAL A 33 0.30 -12.11 13.38
N GLN A 34 1.24 -11.20 13.11
CA GLN A 34 2.35 -10.90 14.02
C GLN A 34 1.85 -10.29 15.34
N ILE A 35 0.92 -9.33 15.28
CA ILE A 35 0.25 -8.74 16.45
C ILE A 35 -0.51 -9.82 17.25
N ALA A 36 -1.25 -10.68 16.56
CA ALA A 36 -2.05 -11.75 17.16
C ALA A 36 -1.20 -12.87 17.78
N ARG A 37 0.00 -13.12 17.25
CA ARG A 37 0.94 -14.11 17.77
C ARG A 37 1.90 -13.54 18.81
N SER A 38 2.02 -12.22 18.95
CA SER A 38 2.94 -11.63 19.91
C SER A 38 2.39 -11.77 21.33
N PRO A 39 3.03 -12.55 22.22
CA PRO A 39 2.61 -12.73 23.61
C PRO A 39 2.98 -11.53 24.50
N ALA A 40 3.77 -10.58 23.97
CA ALA A 40 4.22 -9.38 24.67
C ALA A 40 3.23 -8.19 24.56
N LEU A 41 2.15 -8.31 23.78
CA LEU A 41 1.14 -7.27 23.65
C LEU A 41 0.01 -7.53 24.64
N ASP A 42 -0.04 -6.71 25.70
CA ASP A 42 -1.10 -6.69 26.69
C ASP A 42 -2.47 -6.44 26.02
N ASN A 43 -3.55 -7.00 26.57
CA ASN A 43 -4.86 -7.15 25.90
C ASN A 43 -5.45 -5.81 25.37
N ASN A 44 -5.06 -4.70 25.98
CA ASN A 44 -5.51 -3.34 25.62
C ASN A 44 -4.66 -2.66 24.52
N SER A 45 -3.43 -3.13 24.26
CA SER A 45 -2.50 -2.54 23.28
C SER A 45 -2.66 -3.13 21.87
N ARG A 46 -3.23 -4.33 21.78
CA ARG A 46 -3.44 -5.08 20.54
C ARG A 46 -4.35 -4.36 19.51
N PRO A 47 -5.53 -3.82 19.88
CA PRO A 47 -6.41 -3.13 18.91
C PRO A 47 -5.82 -1.80 18.40
N LEU A 48 -5.00 -1.12 19.20
CA LEU A 48 -4.32 0.11 18.79
C LEU A 48 -3.32 -0.17 17.65
N TRP A 49 -2.56 -1.26 17.75
CA TRP A 49 -1.64 -1.68 16.68
C TRP A 49 -2.36 -2.12 15.41
N VAL A 50 -3.53 -2.76 15.51
CA VAL A 50 -4.38 -3.08 14.35
C VAL A 50 -4.79 -1.79 13.63
N LEU A 51 -5.24 -0.77 14.38
CA LEU A 51 -5.60 0.54 13.82
C LEU A 51 -4.41 1.23 13.15
N VAL A 52 -3.22 1.18 13.76
CA VAL A 52 -2.00 1.76 13.17
C VAL A 52 -1.64 1.09 11.85
N VAL A 53 -1.71 -0.25 11.78
CA VAL A 53 -1.42 -1.00 10.54
C VAL A 53 -2.42 -0.66 9.43
N LEU A 54 -3.70 -0.46 9.78
CA LEU A 54 -4.72 -0.04 8.83
C LEU A 54 -4.59 1.43 8.42
N ALA A 55 -4.17 2.30 9.33
CA ALA A 55 -4.00 3.73 9.08
C ALA A 55 -2.72 4.07 8.33
N ALA A 56 -1.65 3.29 8.50
CA ALA A 56 -0.36 3.49 7.83
C ALA A 56 -0.46 3.64 6.30
N PRO A 57 -1.15 2.77 5.54
CA PRO A 57 -1.30 2.94 4.09
C PRO A 57 -2.12 4.18 3.71
N LEU A 58 -3.13 4.55 4.51
CA LEU A 58 -3.89 5.78 4.31
C LEU A 58 -3.02 7.02 4.49
N ILE A 59 -2.21 7.06 5.56
CA ILE A 59 -1.27 8.16 5.82
C ILE A 59 -0.21 8.22 4.71
N GLY A 60 0.36 7.09 4.31
CA GLY A 60 1.33 7.03 3.21
C GLY A 60 0.77 7.57 1.90
N ALA A 61 -0.47 7.21 1.57
CA ALA A 61 -1.16 7.76 0.40
C ALA A 61 -1.39 9.28 0.53
N ILE A 62 -1.88 9.75 1.68
CA ILE A 62 -2.10 11.18 1.93
C ILE A 62 -0.79 11.98 1.81
N VAL A 63 0.30 11.48 2.40
CA VAL A 63 1.62 12.13 2.31
C VAL A 63 2.13 12.16 0.88
N TRP A 64 1.93 11.10 0.10
CA TRP A 64 2.31 11.09 -1.31
C TRP A 64 1.54 12.14 -2.11
N PHE A 65 0.23 12.22 -1.93
CA PHE A 65 -0.60 13.25 -2.59
C PHE A 65 -0.27 14.66 -2.12
N ALA A 66 0.00 14.85 -0.83
CA ALA A 66 0.36 16.15 -0.26
C ALA A 66 1.75 16.63 -0.67
N SER A 67 2.68 15.71 -0.94
CA SER A 67 4.07 16.05 -1.24
C SER A 67 4.24 16.78 -2.57
N GLY A 68 3.34 16.53 -3.54
CA GLY A 68 3.30 17.20 -4.85
C GLY A 68 4.59 17.06 -5.68
N PRO A 69 4.54 17.11 -7.02
CA PRO A 69 5.76 17.20 -7.81
C PRO A 69 6.43 18.55 -7.53
N LYS A 70 7.66 18.54 -6.97
CA LYS A 70 8.46 19.78 -6.88
C LYS A 70 8.81 20.22 -8.31
N PRO A 71 8.56 21.49 -8.69
CA PRO A 71 8.92 21.98 -10.02
C PRO A 71 10.41 21.77 -10.28
N PRO A 72 10.81 21.32 -11.48
CA PRO A 72 12.22 21.25 -11.83
C PRO A 72 12.81 22.66 -11.74
N LEU A 73 13.88 22.83 -10.95
CA LEU A 73 14.66 24.06 -10.91
C LEU A 73 15.16 24.35 -12.32
N ARG A 74 14.54 25.32 -12.99
CA ARG A 74 14.98 25.83 -14.28
C ARG A 74 16.10 26.84 -14.00
N SER A 75 17.34 26.35 -13.95
CA SER A 75 18.57 27.17 -13.93
C SER A 75 19.05 27.42 -15.35
#